data_AF-A0A7D5MJ82-F1
#
_entry.id   AF-A0A7D5MJ82-F1
#
_cell.length_a   1.000
_cell.length_b   1.000
_cell.length_c   1.000
_cell.angle_alpha   90.00
_cell.angle_beta   90.00
_cell.angle_gamma   90.00
#
_symmetry.space_group_name_H-M   'P 1'
#
loop_
_entity.id
_entity.type
_entity.pdbx_description
1 polymer ?
#
loop_
_entity_poly.entity_id
_entity_poly.type
_entity_poly.pdbx_seq_one_letter_code
_entity_poly.pdbx_strand_id
1 'polypeptide(L)'
;MHRFYEDFTLPISLIFKNPFLNSRKVALSVAAGIVLLLSTLSESFGQATFRTVASGNWNSGAVWSIVSGSDGDGIPDADDDVIIRGAFTINVNVNSFCSNLQIGGTASGSLNNAGTVNINTNISLIVTNTVTVGGFGSSFRTGTLIFASGAVLQTPDLTFGNAGGTPGTPNEIDMAAGGILRVGSFTVNSTGITNNWTPGTGTVVMTTTNTLPTQDITSFNNLTINGGTTTLGVNTPIAGTLRIDGGTLAMGIRNITTVAAINMTGTSITGTGTITLAGDITTNASGTTASINAPIALGEAIEP
;
A
#
# COMPACT_ATOMS: atom_id res chain seq x y z
N MET A 1 -26.47 42.61 -78.82
CA MET A 1 -25.83 42.27 -77.53
C MET A 1 -25.92 40.77 -77.34
N HIS A 2 -25.03 40.05 -78.01
CA HIS A 2 -24.97 38.60 -78.10
C HIS A 2 -23.62 38.21 -77.50
N ARG A 3 -23.57 37.97 -76.19
CA ARG A 3 -22.50 37.30 -75.43
C ARG A 3 -22.75 37.51 -73.94
N PHE A 4 -22.40 36.49 -73.15
CA PHE A 4 -22.52 36.38 -71.69
C PHE A 4 -23.84 35.82 -71.16
N TYR A 5 -24.14 34.55 -71.46
CA TYR A 5 -24.83 33.67 -70.49
C TYR A 5 -24.66 32.16 -70.80
N GLU A 6 -23.54 31.75 -71.42
CA GLU A 6 -23.31 30.33 -71.78
C GLU A 6 -22.28 29.58 -70.90
N ASP A 7 -21.67 30.20 -69.89
CA ASP A 7 -20.58 29.54 -69.13
C ASP A 7 -20.91 29.11 -67.68
N PHE A 8 -22.17 29.10 -67.25
CA PHE A 8 -22.51 28.62 -65.88
C PHE A 8 -23.70 27.66 -65.78
N THR A 9 -23.99 26.92 -66.86
CA THR A 9 -24.80 25.70 -66.76
C THR A 9 -23.92 24.45 -66.86
N LEU A 10 -22.96 24.33 -65.95
CA LEU A 10 -22.53 23.00 -65.52
C LEU A 10 -23.59 22.45 -64.54
N PRO A 11 -23.94 21.16 -64.64
CA PRO A 11 -25.23 20.70 -64.18
C PRO A 11 -25.30 20.63 -62.65
N ILE A 12 -26.19 21.43 -62.05
CA ILE A 12 -26.73 21.23 -60.69
C ILE A 12 -27.36 19.82 -60.53
N SER A 13 -27.48 19.04 -61.62
CA SER A 13 -27.90 17.64 -61.57
C SER A 13 -26.89 16.66 -60.93
N LEU A 14 -25.69 17.09 -60.53
CA LEU A 14 -24.72 16.21 -59.82
C LEU A 14 -24.76 16.29 -58.29
N ILE A 15 -25.42 17.29 -57.68
CA ILE A 15 -25.39 17.45 -56.20
C ILE A 15 -26.59 16.80 -55.50
N PHE A 16 -27.71 16.56 -56.19
CA PHE A 16 -28.91 15.93 -55.60
C PHE A 16 -29.13 14.47 -56.01
N LYS A 17 -28.12 13.77 -56.54
CA LYS A 17 -28.29 12.38 -57.00
C LYS A 17 -27.93 11.30 -55.98
N ASN A 18 -27.49 11.65 -54.78
CA ASN A 18 -27.18 10.64 -53.76
C ASN A 18 -27.64 11.08 -52.37
N PRO A 19 -28.86 10.73 -51.93
CA PRO A 19 -29.29 10.89 -50.53
C PRO A 19 -28.35 10.18 -49.54
N PHE A 20 -27.56 9.21 -50.03
CA PHE A 20 -26.48 8.55 -49.30
C PHE A 20 -25.26 9.43 -48.98
N LEU A 21 -24.98 10.49 -49.74
CA LEU A 21 -23.82 11.37 -49.49
C LEU A 21 -24.14 12.51 -48.51
N ASN A 22 -25.38 13.01 -48.49
CA ASN A 22 -25.81 14.04 -47.53
C ASN A 22 -25.98 13.50 -46.12
N SER A 23 -26.53 12.29 -45.97
CA SER A 23 -26.62 11.59 -44.67
C SER A 23 -25.23 11.30 -44.08
N ARG A 24 -24.25 10.94 -44.92
CA ARG A 24 -22.86 10.70 -44.48
C ARG A 24 -22.17 11.97 -43.97
N LYS A 25 -22.37 13.13 -44.60
CA LYS A 25 -21.76 14.40 -44.15
C LYS A 25 -22.38 14.89 -42.84
N VAL A 26 -23.71 14.77 -42.68
CA VAL A 26 -24.42 15.13 -41.44
C VAL A 26 -24.06 14.15 -40.31
N ALA A 27 -23.96 12.85 -40.59
CA ALA A 27 -23.51 11.86 -39.62
C ALA A 27 -22.06 12.11 -39.18
N LEU A 28 -21.17 12.50 -40.10
CA LEU A 28 -19.78 12.82 -39.78
C LEU A 28 -19.65 14.07 -38.90
N SER A 29 -20.46 15.11 -39.17
CA SER A 29 -20.46 16.34 -38.35
C SER A 29 -21.08 16.13 -36.97
N VAL A 30 -22.13 15.31 -36.86
CA VAL A 30 -22.72 14.94 -35.56
C VAL A 30 -21.77 14.04 -34.76
N ALA A 31 -21.12 13.07 -35.42
CA ALA A 31 -20.11 12.23 -34.79
C ALA A 31 -18.89 13.05 -34.31
N ALA A 32 -18.39 13.99 -35.11
CA ALA A 32 -17.32 14.89 -34.71
C ALA A 32 -17.72 15.79 -33.53
N GLY A 33 -18.97 16.29 -33.52
CA GLY A 33 -19.51 17.06 -32.39
C GLY A 33 -19.67 16.23 -31.11
N ILE A 34 -20.11 14.97 -31.21
CA ILE A 34 -20.21 14.03 -30.08
C ILE A 34 -18.83 13.65 -29.56
N VAL A 35 -17.84 13.42 -30.45
CA VAL A 35 -16.45 13.13 -30.06
C VAL A 35 -15.80 14.36 -29.38
N LEU A 36 -16.08 15.57 -29.85
CA LEU A 36 -15.60 16.81 -29.23
C LEU A 36 -16.26 17.05 -27.85
N LEU A 37 -17.56 16.76 -27.72
CA LEU A 37 -18.31 16.83 -26.45
C LEU A 37 -17.86 15.75 -25.44
N LEU A 38 -17.48 14.56 -25.92
CA LEU A 38 -16.88 13.51 -25.09
C LEU A 38 -15.44 13.84 -24.68
N SER A 39 -14.68 14.54 -25.52
CA SER A 39 -13.31 14.98 -25.17
C SER A 39 -13.27 16.11 -24.13
N THR A 40 -14.38 16.81 -23.91
CA THR A 40 -14.53 17.80 -22.82
C THR A 40 -15.04 17.20 -21.51
N LEU A 41 -15.35 15.90 -21.48
CA LEU A 41 -15.75 15.16 -20.28
C LEU A 41 -14.64 14.25 -19.72
N SER A 42 -13.41 14.38 -20.22
CA SER A 42 -12.26 13.85 -19.49
C SER A 42 -12.07 14.71 -18.25
N GLU A 43 -12.68 14.34 -17.12
CA GLU A 43 -12.12 14.71 -15.84
C GLU A 43 -10.71 14.12 -15.83
N SER A 44 -9.73 15.00 -15.98
CA SER A 44 -8.34 14.67 -15.74
C SER A 44 -8.28 14.34 -14.25
N PHE A 45 -8.37 13.07 -13.88
CA PHE A 45 -7.94 12.57 -12.57
C PHE A 45 -6.48 12.99 -12.43
N GLY A 46 -6.28 14.13 -11.78
CA GLY A 46 -5.00 14.80 -11.71
C GLY A 46 -4.53 14.70 -10.29
N GLN A 47 -3.72 13.69 -9.98
CA GLN A 47 -3.08 13.45 -8.68
C GLN A 47 -3.12 14.69 -7.77
N ALA A 48 -3.97 14.65 -6.75
CA ALA A 48 -3.99 15.65 -5.71
C ALA A 48 -3.04 15.25 -4.58
N THR A 49 -2.56 16.25 -3.87
CA THR A 49 -1.94 16.05 -2.57
C THR A 49 -2.92 16.51 -1.52
N PHE A 50 -3.39 15.56 -0.73
CA PHE A 50 -4.26 15.78 0.40
C PHE A 50 -3.47 15.96 1.68
N ARG A 51 -3.95 16.88 2.51
CA ARG A 51 -3.44 17.12 3.86
C ARG A 51 -4.58 17.20 4.84
N THR A 52 -4.37 16.64 6.03
CA THR A 52 -5.33 16.76 7.13
C THR A 52 -5.50 18.21 7.61
N VAL A 53 -6.75 18.58 7.87
CA VAL A 53 -7.15 19.86 8.52
C VAL A 53 -8.00 19.66 9.77
N ALA A 54 -8.49 18.45 9.98
CA ALA A 54 -9.22 18.04 11.18
C ALA A 54 -9.04 16.53 11.43
N SER A 55 -9.39 16.07 12.63
CA SER A 55 -9.57 14.64 12.91
C SER A 55 -10.94 14.17 12.42
N GLY A 56 -11.05 12.91 12.00
CA GLY A 56 -12.33 12.32 11.60
C GLY A 56 -12.18 11.11 10.69
N ASN A 57 -13.23 10.84 9.92
CA ASN A 57 -13.31 9.69 9.02
C ASN A 57 -12.62 9.99 7.68
N TRP A 58 -11.95 8.99 7.11
CA TRP A 58 -11.30 9.10 5.80
C TRP A 58 -12.27 9.54 4.71
N ASN A 59 -13.50 9.02 4.70
CA ASN A 59 -14.49 9.35 3.67
C ASN A 59 -15.23 10.69 3.90
N SER A 60 -14.70 11.58 4.73
CA SER A 60 -15.29 12.90 5.00
C SER A 60 -14.41 14.00 4.44
N GLY A 61 -14.82 14.65 3.36
CA GLY A 61 -14.08 15.78 2.76
C GLY A 61 -13.74 16.92 3.74
N ALA A 62 -14.47 17.06 4.85
CA ALA A 62 -14.17 18.04 5.90
C ALA A 62 -12.84 17.81 6.66
N VAL A 63 -12.25 16.61 6.58
CA VAL A 63 -10.95 16.33 7.23
C VAL A 63 -9.77 16.64 6.32
N TRP A 64 -10.04 16.91 5.04
CA TRP A 64 -9.06 17.02 3.98
C TRP A 64 -8.97 18.43 3.41
N SER A 65 -7.77 18.80 2.99
CA SER A 65 -7.49 19.96 2.16
C SER A 65 -6.55 19.54 1.06
N ILE A 66 -6.90 19.84 -0.19
CA ILE A 66 -6.01 19.73 -1.34
C ILE A 66 -4.97 20.84 -1.22
N VAL A 67 -3.68 20.49 -1.27
CA VAL A 67 -2.56 21.45 -1.20
C VAL A 67 -1.84 21.62 -2.54
N SER A 68 -2.04 20.69 -3.46
CA SER A 68 -1.60 20.70 -4.86
C SER A 68 -2.44 19.70 -5.66
N GLY A 69 -2.50 19.89 -6.98
CA GLY A 69 -3.33 19.07 -7.88
C GLY A 69 -4.81 19.40 -7.79
N SER A 70 -5.66 18.47 -8.23
CA SER A 70 -7.11 18.63 -8.27
C SER A 70 -7.80 17.28 -8.09
N ASP A 71 -8.83 17.25 -7.26
CA ASP A 71 -9.65 16.06 -7.06
C ASP A 71 -11.14 16.42 -7.18
N GLY A 72 -11.95 15.46 -7.62
CA GLY A 72 -13.35 15.65 -8.01
C GLY A 72 -14.33 15.66 -6.85
N ASP A 73 -14.07 14.91 -5.77
CA ASP A 73 -15.01 14.75 -4.65
C ASP A 73 -14.45 15.21 -3.27
N GLY A 74 -13.18 15.62 -3.23
CA GLY A 74 -12.47 16.08 -2.05
C GLY A 74 -12.07 14.95 -1.10
N ILE A 75 -12.00 13.70 -1.57
CA ILE A 75 -11.65 12.52 -0.77
C ILE A 75 -10.47 11.80 -1.45
N PRO A 76 -9.39 11.48 -0.72
CA PRO A 76 -8.26 10.80 -1.34
C PRO A 76 -8.62 9.43 -1.92
N ASP A 77 -8.19 9.20 -3.15
CA ASP A 77 -8.29 7.95 -3.88
C ASP A 77 -6.92 7.47 -4.45
N ALA A 78 -6.93 6.40 -5.25
CA ALA A 78 -5.75 5.60 -5.59
C ALA A 78 -4.59 6.34 -6.28
N ASP A 79 -4.83 7.51 -6.89
CA ASP A 79 -3.78 8.30 -7.53
C ASP A 79 -3.27 9.47 -6.65
N ASP A 80 -3.87 9.69 -5.49
CA ASP A 80 -3.57 10.82 -4.61
C ASP A 80 -2.45 10.58 -3.58
N ASP A 81 -1.70 11.63 -3.30
CA ASP A 81 -0.76 11.64 -2.17
C ASP A 81 -1.43 12.13 -0.89
N VAL A 82 -1.30 11.39 0.21
CA VAL A 82 -1.94 11.71 1.49
C VAL A 82 -0.92 12.01 2.57
N ILE A 83 -1.07 13.16 3.23
CA ILE A 83 -0.23 13.61 4.35
C ILE A 83 -1.10 13.82 5.59
N ILE A 84 -0.91 12.96 6.59
CA ILE A 84 -1.62 13.00 7.88
C ILE A 84 -0.69 13.59 8.92
N ARG A 85 -1.01 14.81 9.36
CA ARG A 85 -0.21 15.60 10.30
C ARG A 85 -1.08 16.55 11.15
N GLY A 86 -0.44 17.38 11.97
CA GLY A 86 -1.12 18.45 12.72
C GLY A 86 -1.77 17.99 14.03
N ALA A 87 -1.30 16.87 14.58
CA ALA A 87 -1.90 16.16 15.71
C ALA A 87 -3.33 15.65 15.44
N PHE A 88 -3.69 15.48 14.17
CA PHE A 88 -4.97 14.91 13.76
C PHE A 88 -4.93 13.39 13.67
N THR A 89 -6.09 12.79 13.90
CA THR A 89 -6.34 11.35 13.81
C THR A 89 -7.35 11.09 12.70
N ILE A 90 -6.98 10.21 11.77
CA ILE A 90 -7.85 9.75 10.68
C ILE A 90 -8.25 8.30 10.93
N ASN A 91 -9.56 8.07 10.91
CA ASN A 91 -10.14 6.74 10.98
C ASN A 91 -10.48 6.28 9.54
N VAL A 92 -9.78 5.28 9.04
CA VAL A 92 -10.12 4.60 7.79
C VAL A 92 -11.34 3.74 8.07
N ASN A 93 -12.51 4.29 7.77
CA ASN A 93 -13.81 3.75 8.15
C ASN A 93 -14.56 3.06 7.00
N VAL A 94 -14.04 3.18 5.79
CA VAL A 94 -14.47 2.47 4.58
C VAL A 94 -13.24 1.96 3.86
N ASN A 95 -13.38 1.01 2.94
CA ASN A 95 -12.25 0.62 2.11
C ASN A 95 -11.76 1.83 1.32
N SER A 96 -10.47 2.12 1.40
CA SER A 96 -9.88 3.36 0.88
C SER A 96 -8.57 3.09 0.16
N PHE A 97 -8.19 4.05 -0.68
CA PHE A 97 -7.02 3.97 -1.52
C PHE A 97 -6.23 5.28 -1.42
N CYS A 98 -4.91 5.20 -1.58
CA CYS A 98 -4.09 6.34 -1.94
C CYS A 98 -2.86 5.92 -2.74
N SER A 99 -2.20 6.87 -3.39
CA SER A 99 -0.91 6.66 -4.06
C SER A 99 0.21 6.55 -3.04
N ASN A 100 0.46 7.62 -2.27
CA ASN A 100 1.43 7.64 -1.18
C ASN A 100 0.74 8.00 0.14
N LEU A 101 1.25 7.45 1.25
CA LEU A 101 0.76 7.78 2.58
C LEU A 101 1.92 8.19 3.49
N GLN A 102 1.90 9.44 3.92
CA GLN A 102 2.81 9.99 4.91
C GLN A 102 2.05 10.20 6.23
N ILE A 103 2.46 9.48 7.29
CA ILE A 103 1.92 9.62 8.64
C ILE A 103 2.96 10.34 9.51
N GLY A 104 2.60 11.51 10.03
CA GLY A 104 3.51 12.43 10.69
C GLY A 104 3.98 13.55 9.76
N GLY A 105 4.40 14.67 10.35
CA GLY A 105 4.78 15.87 9.61
C GLY A 105 6.00 15.73 8.68
N THR A 106 6.04 16.49 7.59
CA THR A 106 7.17 16.54 6.64
C THR A 106 8.16 17.66 7.00
N ALA A 107 9.26 17.88 6.29
CA ALA A 107 10.15 19.01 6.61
C ALA A 107 9.51 20.41 6.47
N SER A 108 8.45 20.56 5.68
CA SER A 108 7.91 21.85 5.23
C SER A 108 6.49 22.17 5.71
N GLY A 109 6.28 23.43 6.11
CA GLY A 109 4.97 24.02 6.41
C GLY A 109 4.68 24.29 7.89
N SER A 110 3.68 25.15 8.15
CA SER A 110 3.07 25.38 9.47
C SER A 110 2.16 24.21 9.88
N LEU A 111 1.89 24.05 11.18
CA LEU A 111 1.07 22.96 11.77
C LEU A 111 1.54 21.57 11.32
N ASN A 112 2.82 21.32 11.58
CA ASN A 112 3.57 20.22 10.99
C ASN A 112 4.11 19.32 12.11
N ASN A 113 3.15 18.69 12.80
CA ASN A 113 3.31 17.89 14.01
C ASN A 113 2.97 16.42 13.70
N ALA A 114 2.73 15.63 14.75
CA ALA A 114 2.32 14.23 14.68
C ALA A 114 1.10 13.97 13.79
N GLY A 115 0.93 12.72 13.36
CA GLY A 115 -0.26 12.24 12.67
C GLY A 115 -0.57 10.81 13.08
N THR A 116 -1.86 10.47 13.08
CA THR A 116 -2.33 9.13 13.48
C THR A 116 -3.32 8.58 12.47
N VAL A 117 -3.14 7.31 12.11
CA VAL A 117 -4.07 6.53 11.27
C VAL A 117 -4.57 5.34 12.08
N ASN A 118 -5.89 5.23 12.19
CA ASN A 118 -6.57 4.04 12.67
C ASN A 118 -7.23 3.34 11.48
N ILE A 119 -6.85 2.09 11.19
CA ILE A 119 -7.59 1.28 10.21
C ILE A 119 -8.64 0.48 10.99
N ASN A 120 -9.92 0.79 10.74
CA ASN A 120 -11.03 0.21 11.49
C ASN A 120 -11.22 -1.29 11.21
N THR A 121 -12.02 -1.92 12.05
CA THR A 121 -12.31 -3.36 11.98
C THR A 121 -12.84 -3.76 10.61
N ASN A 122 -12.24 -4.79 10.01
CA ASN A 122 -12.60 -5.32 8.68
C ASN A 122 -12.51 -4.29 7.53
N ILE A 123 -11.69 -3.25 7.67
CA ILE A 123 -11.44 -2.25 6.62
C ILE A 123 -10.08 -2.46 5.97
N SER A 124 -10.00 -2.23 4.66
CA SER A 124 -8.76 -2.24 3.89
C SER A 124 -8.34 -0.83 3.47
N LEU A 125 -7.08 -0.47 3.73
CA LEU A 125 -6.39 0.65 3.11
C LEU A 125 -5.36 0.10 2.12
N ILE A 126 -5.47 0.49 0.85
CA ILE A 126 -4.52 0.09 -0.19
C ILE A 126 -3.73 1.32 -0.63
N VAL A 127 -2.42 1.27 -0.43
CA VAL A 127 -1.49 2.32 -0.84
C VAL A 127 -0.72 1.79 -2.05
N THR A 128 -0.84 2.44 -3.20
CA THR A 128 -0.33 1.89 -4.47
C THR A 128 1.19 2.05 -4.62
N ASN A 129 1.80 2.99 -3.89
CA ASN A 129 3.24 3.23 -3.88
C ASN A 129 3.84 3.00 -2.48
N THR A 130 3.95 4.05 -1.66
CA THR A 130 4.72 3.97 -0.41
C THR A 130 3.94 4.42 0.82
N VAL A 131 4.18 3.73 1.93
CA VAL A 131 3.76 4.18 3.26
C VAL A 131 4.99 4.62 4.03
N THR A 132 4.92 5.79 4.65
CA THR A 132 5.92 6.25 5.62
C THR A 132 5.24 6.50 6.96
N VAL A 133 5.68 5.76 7.98
CA VAL A 133 5.25 5.95 9.37
C VAL A 133 6.35 6.73 10.09
N GLY A 134 6.15 8.02 10.20
CA GLY A 134 7.08 8.95 10.82
C GLY A 134 7.45 10.11 9.91
N GLY A 135 7.62 11.27 10.52
CA GLY A 135 8.10 12.48 9.88
C GLY A 135 9.61 12.67 10.00
N PHE A 136 10.11 13.80 9.50
CA PHE A 136 11.53 14.15 9.58
C PHE A 136 11.77 15.64 9.87
N GLY A 137 12.96 15.96 10.35
CA GLY A 137 13.43 17.32 10.66
C GLY A 137 12.91 17.86 12.00
N SER A 138 12.18 17.07 12.78
CA SER A 138 11.75 17.39 14.14
C SER A 138 11.24 16.13 14.85
N SER A 139 11.56 15.99 16.15
CA SER A 139 11.08 14.89 16.98
C SER A 139 9.56 14.87 17.17
N PHE A 140 8.88 16.01 17.07
CA PHE A 140 7.42 16.11 17.26
C PHE A 140 6.59 15.64 16.05
N ARG A 141 7.25 15.20 14.98
CA ARG A 141 6.60 14.75 13.74
C ARG A 141 6.41 13.24 13.75
N THR A 142 5.88 12.71 14.84
CA THR A 142 5.66 11.27 15.00
C THR A 142 4.60 10.76 14.05
N GLY A 143 4.78 9.55 13.56
CA GLY A 143 3.74 8.81 12.84
C GLY A 143 3.25 7.66 13.69
N THR A 144 1.93 7.50 13.78
CA THR A 144 1.29 6.39 14.48
C THR A 144 0.30 5.69 13.55
N LEU A 145 0.48 4.38 13.37
CA LEU A 145 -0.38 3.52 12.57
C LEU A 145 -0.94 2.41 13.45
N ILE A 146 -2.27 2.31 13.54
CA ILE A 146 -2.97 1.38 14.43
C ILE A 146 -3.90 0.49 13.61
N PHE A 147 -3.81 -0.82 13.84
CA PHE A 147 -4.68 -1.83 13.24
C PHE A 147 -5.73 -2.31 14.22
N ALA A 148 -7.00 -2.26 13.80
CA ALA A 148 -8.05 -3.01 14.44
C ALA A 148 -8.07 -4.48 13.97
N SER A 149 -8.89 -5.31 14.62
CA SER A 149 -9.09 -6.70 14.20
C SER A 149 -9.63 -6.77 12.77
N GLY A 150 -9.07 -7.63 11.93
CA GLY A 150 -9.48 -7.77 10.53
C GLY A 150 -9.11 -6.58 9.62
N ALA A 151 -8.47 -5.53 10.15
CA ALA A 151 -7.95 -4.44 9.33
C ALA A 151 -6.87 -4.94 8.36
N VAL A 152 -6.77 -4.32 7.18
CA VAL A 152 -5.73 -4.63 6.19
C VAL A 152 -5.07 -3.32 5.74
N LEU A 153 -3.74 -3.28 5.81
CA LEU A 153 -2.93 -2.33 5.05
C LEU A 153 -2.18 -3.11 3.99
N GLN A 154 -2.28 -2.68 2.73
CA GLN A 154 -1.47 -3.18 1.64
C GLN A 154 -0.65 -2.05 1.04
N THR A 155 0.66 -2.26 0.92
CA THR A 155 1.58 -1.30 0.29
C THR A 155 2.75 -2.05 -0.35
N PRO A 156 3.30 -1.63 -1.50
CA PRO A 156 4.56 -2.16 -2.01
C PRO A 156 5.69 -2.04 -0.98
N ASP A 157 5.86 -0.87 -0.39
CA ASP A 157 6.95 -0.60 0.55
C ASP A 157 6.47 0.19 1.77
N LEU A 158 7.10 -0.08 2.92
CA LEU A 158 6.88 0.67 4.16
C LEU A 158 8.19 1.17 4.74
N THR A 159 8.26 2.47 5.02
CA THR A 159 9.34 3.09 5.78
C THR A 159 8.89 3.40 7.21
N PHE A 160 9.63 2.93 8.21
CA PHE A 160 9.40 3.22 9.63
C PHE A 160 10.48 4.17 10.15
N GLY A 161 10.13 5.40 10.49
CA GLY A 161 11.06 6.46 10.91
C GLY A 161 11.47 7.49 9.85
N ASN A 162 10.85 7.51 8.67
CA ASN A 162 11.19 8.39 7.54
C ASN A 162 12.62 8.20 6.96
N ALA A 163 12.89 8.68 5.75
CA ALA A 163 14.22 8.63 5.12
C ALA A 163 15.17 9.77 5.54
N GLY A 164 14.67 10.84 6.19
CA GLY A 164 15.49 11.99 6.61
C GLY A 164 16.39 11.72 7.83
N GLY A 165 17.47 12.51 7.98
CA GLY A 165 18.48 12.32 9.04
C GLY A 165 18.04 12.63 10.48
N THR A 166 16.83 13.16 10.69
CA THR A 166 16.24 13.35 12.03
C THR A 166 14.79 12.89 12.00
N PRO A 167 14.54 11.58 12.22
CA PRO A 167 13.20 11.03 12.36
C PRO A 167 12.36 11.72 13.45
N GLY A 168 11.04 11.72 13.29
CA GLY A 168 10.09 11.92 14.39
C GLY A 168 10.27 10.84 15.46
N THR A 169 9.99 11.11 16.73
CA THR A 169 10.24 10.12 17.80
C THR A 169 9.25 10.18 18.97
N PRO A 170 8.72 9.03 19.44
CA PRO A 170 8.78 7.71 18.79
C PRO A 170 7.78 7.62 17.62
N ASN A 171 8.07 6.83 16.59
CA ASN A 171 7.05 6.41 15.63
C ASN A 171 6.49 5.06 16.06
N GLU A 172 5.24 4.77 15.70
CA GLU A 172 4.53 3.61 16.22
C GLU A 172 3.76 2.88 15.12
N ILE A 173 3.89 1.56 15.11
CA ILE A 173 2.99 0.66 14.40
C ILE A 173 2.47 -0.35 15.42
N ASP A 174 1.15 -0.32 15.63
CA ASP A 174 0.47 -1.16 16.62
C ASP A 174 -0.52 -2.12 15.95
N MET A 175 -0.25 -3.42 16.11
CA MET A 175 -1.10 -4.53 15.68
C MET A 175 -1.63 -5.35 16.87
N ALA A 176 -1.72 -4.77 18.08
CA ALA A 176 -2.24 -5.41 19.29
C ALA A 176 -3.59 -6.11 19.05
N ALA A 177 -4.53 -5.42 18.42
CA ALA A 177 -5.88 -5.94 18.13
C ALA A 177 -5.95 -6.86 16.90
N GLY A 178 -4.83 -7.05 16.18
CA GLY A 178 -4.71 -7.94 15.03
C GLY A 178 -4.49 -7.18 13.73
N GLY A 179 -5.15 -7.66 12.67
CA GLY A 179 -5.03 -7.10 11.33
C GLY A 179 -3.88 -7.70 10.51
N ILE A 180 -3.79 -7.25 9.26
CA ILE A 180 -2.83 -7.70 8.26
C ILE A 180 -2.05 -6.50 7.74
N LEU A 181 -0.74 -6.54 7.90
CA LEU A 181 0.20 -5.67 7.21
C LEU A 181 0.80 -6.44 6.05
N ARG A 182 0.34 -6.16 4.83
CA ARG A 182 0.84 -6.76 3.60
C ARG A 182 1.80 -5.81 2.91
N VAL A 183 3.05 -6.23 2.79
CA VAL A 183 4.12 -5.37 2.30
C VAL A 183 5.11 -6.14 1.42
N GLY A 184 5.70 -5.47 0.44
CA GLY A 184 6.83 -5.99 -0.33
C GLY A 184 8.13 -5.91 0.47
N SER A 185 8.47 -4.71 0.97
CA SER A 185 9.67 -4.50 1.79
C SER A 185 9.51 -3.51 2.96
N PHE A 186 10.40 -3.65 3.95
CA PHE A 186 10.55 -2.68 5.04
C PHE A 186 11.86 -1.90 4.90
N THR A 187 11.79 -0.60 5.18
CA THR A 187 12.95 0.23 5.50
C THR A 187 12.77 0.79 6.90
N VAL A 188 13.76 0.63 7.77
CA VAL A 188 13.73 1.19 9.14
C VAL A 188 14.80 2.25 9.27
N ASN A 189 14.40 3.44 9.71
CA ASN A 189 15.29 4.50 10.16
C ASN A 189 15.07 4.75 11.64
N SER A 190 15.98 4.23 12.45
CA SER A 190 16.02 4.39 13.90
C SER A 190 17.16 5.30 14.34
N THR A 191 17.69 6.15 13.46
CA THR A 191 18.87 6.96 13.76
C THR A 191 18.60 7.91 14.92
N GLY A 192 19.19 7.60 16.08
CA GLY A 192 19.03 8.38 17.32
C GLY A 192 17.68 8.24 18.01
N ILE A 193 16.87 7.25 17.62
CA ILE A 193 15.52 7.03 18.15
C ILE A 193 15.24 5.53 18.31
N THR A 194 14.14 5.19 18.98
CA THR A 194 13.58 3.84 18.95
C THR A 194 12.15 3.94 18.44
N ASN A 195 11.83 3.18 17.39
CA ASN A 195 10.46 3.08 16.93
C ASN A 195 9.74 1.97 17.70
N ASN A 196 8.45 2.17 17.95
CA ASN A 196 7.60 1.25 18.71
C ASN A 196 6.88 0.30 17.76
N TRP A 197 7.37 -0.94 17.70
CA TRP A 197 6.74 -2.02 16.96
C TRP A 197 6.00 -2.96 17.91
N THR A 198 4.67 -3.04 17.77
CA THR A 198 3.82 -3.95 18.56
C THR A 198 3.19 -4.98 17.63
N PRO A 199 3.75 -6.19 17.48
CA PRO A 199 3.22 -7.20 16.56
C PRO A 199 1.87 -7.77 17.02
N GLY A 200 1.59 -7.73 18.33
CA GLY A 200 0.28 -8.02 18.89
C GLY A 200 -0.28 -9.38 18.49
N THR A 201 -1.50 -9.40 17.97
CA THR A 201 -2.12 -10.59 17.34
C THR A 201 -2.08 -10.51 15.81
N GLY A 202 -1.36 -9.52 15.27
CA GLY A 202 -1.29 -9.20 13.85
C GLY A 202 -0.59 -10.25 12.99
N THR A 203 -0.76 -10.09 11.68
CA THR A 203 -0.06 -10.88 10.67
C THR A 203 0.68 -9.97 9.71
N VAL A 204 1.98 -10.19 9.55
CA VAL A 204 2.77 -9.57 8.49
C VAL A 204 2.83 -10.51 7.30
N VAL A 205 2.57 -10.00 6.10
CA VAL A 205 2.61 -10.76 4.84
C VAL A 205 3.63 -10.12 3.91
N MET A 206 4.72 -10.83 3.63
CA MET A 206 5.74 -10.41 2.67
C MET A 206 5.37 -10.88 1.26
N THR A 207 5.30 -9.97 0.30
CA THR A 207 4.80 -10.25 -1.07
C THR A 207 5.89 -10.32 -2.14
N THR A 208 7.08 -9.79 -1.87
CA THR A 208 8.19 -9.73 -2.83
C THR A 208 9.52 -10.13 -2.16
N THR A 209 10.58 -10.21 -2.96
CA THR A 209 11.93 -10.44 -2.44
C THR A 209 12.39 -9.27 -1.58
N ASN A 210 12.79 -9.55 -0.34
CA ASN A 210 13.17 -8.52 0.63
C ASN A 210 14.18 -9.07 1.67
N THR A 211 14.73 -8.16 2.48
CA THR A 211 15.44 -8.49 3.72
C THR A 211 14.69 -7.84 4.87
N LEU A 212 14.32 -8.62 5.89
CA LEU A 212 13.70 -8.07 7.09
C LEU A 212 14.69 -7.16 7.85
N PRO A 213 14.22 -6.10 8.52
CA PRO A 213 15.07 -5.15 9.19
C PRO A 213 15.96 -5.77 10.28
N THR A 214 17.07 -5.10 10.58
CA THR A 214 17.96 -5.48 11.69
C THR A 214 17.59 -4.82 13.02
N GLN A 215 16.62 -3.90 13.02
CA GLN A 215 16.20 -3.10 14.16
C GLN A 215 14.69 -2.84 14.11
N ASP A 216 14.10 -2.57 15.27
CA ASP A 216 12.69 -2.27 15.54
C ASP A 216 11.71 -3.38 15.11
N ILE A 217 11.51 -3.60 13.81
CA ILE A 217 10.67 -4.67 13.26
C ILE A 217 11.46 -5.99 13.23
N THR A 218 11.65 -6.56 14.42
CA THR A 218 12.54 -7.74 14.63
C THR A 218 11.83 -8.96 15.21
N SER A 219 10.52 -8.85 15.47
CA SER A 219 9.67 -9.92 16.00
C SER A 219 8.31 -9.91 15.32
N PHE A 220 7.62 -11.05 15.30
CA PHE A 220 6.29 -11.15 14.69
C PHE A 220 5.36 -12.00 15.55
N ASN A 221 4.07 -11.73 15.45
CA ASN A 221 3.08 -12.68 15.94
C ASN A 221 2.85 -13.76 14.88
N ASN A 222 2.29 -13.39 13.73
CA ASN A 222 2.29 -14.25 12.54
C ASN A 222 3.12 -13.62 11.43
N LEU A 223 3.88 -14.44 10.71
CA LEU A 223 4.64 -14.04 9.53
C LEU A 223 4.28 -14.96 8.36
N THR A 224 3.88 -14.38 7.24
CA THR A 224 3.60 -15.10 6.00
C THR A 224 4.55 -14.67 4.91
N ILE A 225 5.21 -15.63 4.26
CA ILE A 225 6.01 -15.42 3.06
C ILE A 225 5.17 -15.84 1.85
N ASN A 226 4.55 -14.86 1.20
CA ASN A 226 3.57 -15.07 0.13
C ASN A 226 4.16 -14.94 -1.28
N GLY A 227 5.36 -14.35 -1.41
CA GLY A 227 6.08 -14.26 -2.69
C GLY A 227 7.56 -13.95 -2.50
N GLY A 228 8.36 -14.19 -3.55
CA GLY A 228 9.81 -13.91 -3.57
C GLY A 228 10.61 -14.63 -2.49
N THR A 229 11.82 -14.13 -2.20
CA THR A 229 12.66 -14.60 -1.09
C THR A 229 12.69 -13.56 0.02
N THR A 230 12.26 -13.92 1.23
CA THR A 230 12.45 -13.09 2.43
C THR A 230 13.70 -13.54 3.17
N THR A 231 14.65 -12.64 3.38
CA THR A 231 15.89 -12.91 4.13
C THR A 231 15.77 -12.36 5.55
N LEU A 232 16.18 -13.13 6.58
CA LEU A 232 16.21 -12.61 7.95
C LEU A 232 17.37 -11.62 8.15
N GLY A 233 17.09 -10.43 8.69
CA GLY A 233 18.13 -9.48 9.11
C GLY A 233 18.80 -9.86 10.43
N VAL A 234 18.01 -10.40 11.36
CA VAL A 234 18.41 -10.78 12.73
C VAL A 234 17.79 -12.10 13.14
N ASN A 235 18.15 -12.60 14.32
CA ASN A 235 17.40 -13.69 14.95
C ASN A 235 15.99 -13.17 15.27
N THR A 236 14.97 -13.94 14.91
CA THR A 236 13.58 -13.46 14.89
C THR A 236 12.68 -14.42 15.65
N PRO A 237 12.02 -13.98 16.74
CA PRO A 237 10.94 -14.74 17.35
C PRO A 237 9.64 -14.55 16.55
N ILE A 238 8.91 -15.65 16.36
CA ILE A 238 7.57 -15.67 15.80
C ILE A 238 6.65 -16.31 16.85
N ALA A 239 5.78 -15.52 17.49
CA ALA A 239 4.98 -16.04 18.60
C ALA A 239 3.94 -17.07 18.15
N GLY A 240 3.34 -16.85 16.99
CA GLY A 240 2.31 -17.68 16.39
C GLY A 240 2.83 -18.49 15.20
N THR A 241 2.16 -18.35 14.06
CA THR A 241 2.40 -19.17 12.87
C THR A 241 3.39 -18.51 11.92
N LEU A 242 4.39 -19.27 11.48
CA LEU A 242 5.14 -18.99 10.26
C LEU A 242 4.46 -19.72 9.10
N ARG A 243 4.01 -18.97 8.10
CA ARG A 243 3.38 -19.52 6.89
C ARG A 243 4.22 -19.25 5.65
N ILE A 244 4.51 -20.26 4.84
CA ILE A 244 5.28 -20.13 3.59
C ILE A 244 4.38 -20.54 2.43
N ASP A 245 3.79 -19.56 1.75
CA ASP A 245 2.68 -19.77 0.82
C ASP A 245 3.03 -19.72 -0.66
N GLY A 246 3.97 -18.84 -1.01
CA GLY A 246 4.36 -18.63 -2.41
C GLY A 246 5.79 -18.12 -2.58
N GLY A 247 6.55 -18.07 -1.50
CA GLY A 247 7.95 -17.62 -1.51
C GLY A 247 8.89 -18.57 -0.77
N THR A 248 10.11 -18.10 -0.51
CA THR A 248 11.14 -18.81 0.26
C THR A 248 11.55 -17.96 1.45
N LEU A 249 11.70 -18.58 2.62
CA LEU A 249 12.37 -17.96 3.76
C LEU A 249 13.86 -18.34 3.76
N ALA A 250 14.74 -17.35 3.60
CA ALA A 250 16.18 -17.50 3.70
C ALA A 250 16.67 -17.02 5.07
N MET A 251 16.94 -17.95 5.97
CA MET A 251 17.41 -17.65 7.33
C MET A 251 18.90 -17.28 7.37
N GLY A 252 19.69 -17.74 6.38
CA GLY A 252 21.15 -17.63 6.44
C GLY A 252 21.69 -18.27 7.71
N ILE A 253 22.48 -17.53 8.49
CA ILE A 253 22.97 -17.97 9.81
C ILE A 253 22.03 -17.60 10.98
N ARG A 254 20.92 -16.90 10.72
CA ARG A 254 20.02 -16.38 11.74
C ARG A 254 19.01 -17.43 12.19
N ASN A 255 18.58 -17.33 13.43
CA ASN A 255 17.65 -18.28 14.03
C ASN A 255 16.21 -17.77 13.99
N ILE A 256 15.26 -18.70 13.85
CA ILE A 256 13.89 -18.50 14.33
C ILE A 256 13.90 -19.00 15.77
N THR A 257 13.88 -18.08 16.72
CA THR A 257 14.14 -18.40 18.14
C THR A 257 12.93 -19.02 18.84
N THR A 258 11.75 -18.86 18.28
CA THR A 258 10.51 -19.55 18.66
C THR A 258 9.55 -19.47 17.48
N VAL A 259 8.77 -20.54 17.29
CA VAL A 259 7.61 -20.56 16.39
C VAL A 259 6.60 -21.60 16.90
N ALA A 260 5.33 -21.19 17.03
CA ALA A 260 4.29 -22.09 17.53
C ALA A 260 3.84 -23.11 16.47
N ALA A 261 3.82 -22.72 15.20
CA ALA A 261 3.51 -23.63 14.11
C ALA A 261 4.15 -23.18 12.80
N ILE A 262 4.49 -24.13 11.94
CA ILE A 262 4.93 -23.88 10.57
C ILE A 262 3.89 -24.44 9.61
N ASN A 263 3.44 -23.62 8.68
CA ASN A 263 2.53 -24.04 7.62
C ASN A 263 3.16 -23.77 6.25
N MET A 264 3.24 -24.78 5.39
CA MET A 264 3.90 -24.66 4.08
C MET A 264 3.01 -25.16 2.94
N THR A 265 2.93 -24.39 1.85
CA THR A 265 2.33 -24.83 0.58
C THR A 265 3.36 -24.80 -0.53
N GLY A 266 4.16 -25.87 -0.66
CA GLY A 266 4.93 -26.10 -1.88
C GLY A 266 6.16 -25.20 -2.07
N THR A 267 6.83 -24.87 -0.97
CA THR A 267 7.84 -23.81 -0.85
C THR A 267 9.00 -24.22 0.07
N SER A 268 10.01 -23.36 0.28
CA SER A 268 11.19 -23.72 1.05
C SER A 268 11.54 -22.77 2.20
N ILE A 269 12.11 -23.33 3.26
CA ILE A 269 12.90 -22.61 4.27
C ILE A 269 14.36 -23.07 4.10
N THR A 270 15.29 -22.13 4.03
CA THR A 270 16.71 -22.42 3.77
C THR A 270 17.62 -21.70 4.76
N GLY A 271 18.75 -22.31 5.13
CA GLY A 271 19.77 -21.68 5.95
C GLY A 271 20.50 -22.67 6.84
N THR A 272 21.45 -22.17 7.62
CA THR A 272 22.17 -22.94 8.63
C THR A 272 21.76 -22.57 10.06
N GLY A 273 21.03 -21.47 10.22
CA GLY A 273 20.41 -21.11 11.50
C GLY A 273 19.30 -22.08 11.90
N THR A 274 19.03 -22.16 13.21
CA THR A 274 18.10 -23.13 13.79
C THR A 274 16.70 -22.57 13.91
N ILE A 275 15.71 -23.42 13.67
CA ILE A 275 14.30 -23.17 13.98
C ILE A 275 13.98 -23.84 15.32
N THR A 276 13.56 -23.05 16.31
CA THR A 276 13.07 -23.60 17.58
C THR A 276 11.55 -23.74 17.50
N LEU A 277 11.07 -24.96 17.34
CA LEU A 277 9.67 -25.28 17.10
C LEU A 277 8.98 -25.70 18.41
N ALA A 278 7.87 -25.03 18.74
CA ALA A 278 7.05 -25.31 19.92
C ALA A 278 5.74 -26.07 19.59
N GLY A 279 5.46 -26.34 18.33
CA GLY A 279 4.26 -27.07 17.91
C GLY A 279 4.44 -27.78 16.57
N ASP A 280 3.43 -27.75 15.72
CA ASP A 280 3.38 -28.63 14.55
C ASP A 280 3.94 -28.00 13.27
N ILE A 281 4.42 -28.87 12.38
CA ILE A 281 4.68 -28.55 10.97
C ILE A 281 3.55 -29.15 10.14
N THR A 282 2.80 -28.31 9.45
CA THR A 282 1.76 -28.73 8.50
C THR A 282 2.19 -28.41 7.09
N THR A 283 2.11 -29.41 6.21
CA THR A 283 2.29 -29.21 4.77
C THR A 283 0.94 -29.32 4.06
N ASN A 284 0.53 -28.25 3.40
CA ASN A 284 -0.68 -28.18 2.58
C ASN A 284 -0.33 -28.24 1.08
N ALA A 285 0.85 -28.76 0.75
CA ALA A 285 1.37 -28.77 -0.60
C ALA A 285 0.73 -29.89 -1.43
N SER A 286 -0.19 -29.55 -2.33
CA SER A 286 -0.66 -30.48 -3.36
C SER A 286 0.13 -30.26 -4.65
N GLY A 287 1.21 -31.02 -4.85
CA GLY A 287 1.90 -31.12 -6.15
C GLY A 287 3.28 -30.46 -6.27
N THR A 288 3.75 -29.71 -5.25
CA THR A 288 5.14 -29.24 -5.16
C THR A 288 5.73 -29.58 -3.79
N THR A 289 7.00 -29.99 -3.76
CA THR A 289 7.66 -30.38 -2.50
C THR A 289 7.87 -29.17 -1.61
N ALA A 290 7.41 -29.23 -0.37
CA ALA A 290 7.85 -28.30 0.67
C ALA A 290 9.16 -28.81 1.29
N SER A 291 10.17 -27.95 1.47
CA SER A 291 11.45 -28.35 2.07
C SER A 291 11.90 -27.41 3.19
N ILE A 292 12.43 -27.99 4.26
CA ILE A 292 13.14 -27.25 5.30
C ILE A 292 14.60 -27.71 5.25
N ASN A 293 15.46 -26.82 4.78
CA ASN A 293 16.90 -26.99 4.70
C ASN A 293 17.54 -26.13 5.80
N ALA A 294 17.20 -26.41 7.06
CA ALA A 294 17.70 -25.75 8.26
C ALA A 294 17.58 -26.73 9.45
N PRO A 295 18.46 -26.66 10.47
CA PRO A 295 18.27 -27.41 11.72
C PRO A 295 16.94 -27.06 12.40
N ILE A 296 16.27 -28.07 12.96
CA ILE A 296 15.06 -27.90 13.78
C ILE A 296 15.37 -28.39 15.19
N ALA A 297 15.28 -27.49 16.15
CA ALA A 297 15.23 -27.83 17.56
C ALA A 297 13.77 -27.99 17.97
N LEU A 298 13.41 -29.18 18.46
CA LEU A 298 12.11 -29.42 19.07
C LEU A 298 12.18 -28.93 20.51
N GLY A 299 11.23 -28.10 20.95
CA GLY A 299 11.15 -27.65 22.33
C GLY A 299 11.12 -28.82 23.33
N GLU A 300 11.57 -28.60 24.56
CA GLU A 300 11.44 -29.60 25.63
C GLU A 300 9.96 -29.94 25.83
N ALA A 301 9.64 -31.22 25.95
CA ALA A 301 8.30 -31.63 26.35
C ALA A 301 8.04 -31.06 27.75
N ILE A 302 7.03 -30.19 27.86
CA ILE A 302 6.50 -29.83 29.18
C ILE A 302 5.70 -31.04 29.64
N GLU A 303 6.31 -31.92 30.43
CA GLU A 303 5.57 -32.94 31.18
C GLU A 303 4.50 -32.21 32.01
N PRO A 304 3.21 -32.59 31.86
CA PRO A 304 2.09 -31.92 32.52
C PRO A 304 2.13 -32.01 34.06
#